data_AF-A0A7V9JPI0-F1
#
_entry.id   AF-A0A7V9JPI0-F1
#
_cell.length_a   1.000
_cell.length_b   1.000
_cell.length_c   1.000
_cell.angle_alpha   90.00
_cell.angle_beta   90.00
_cell.angle_gamma   90.00
#
_symmetry.space_group_name_H-M   'P 1'
#
loop_
_entity.id
_entity.type
_entity.pdbx_description
1 polymer ?
#
loop_
_entity_poly.entity_id
_entity_poly.type
_entity_poly.pdbx_seq_one_letter_code
_entity_poly.pdbx_strand_id
1 'polypeptide(L)'
;ERASKLSDPLGGGSLTALPIIETQAGDISAYIPTNVISITDGQIFLESDLFYSGVRPAVNVGTSVSRVGSSAQTKAMKKVAGRLRLDLAQYRELEAFAQFGSELDQATQSALARGERMVATLNQPQYAPWPMEEQVTALYAGINGHLDEIPVGQVPRFHEELREHLRTEGSTLEAIRESGDLSDETTAKLDRELERFSQGFNVQEEQSLVA
;
A
#
# COMPACT_ATOMS: atom_id res chain seq x y z
N GLU A 1 5.12 -9.10 -25.51
CA GLU A 1 4.99 -10.42 -26.17
C GLU A 1 6.09 -11.45 -25.85
N ARG A 2 7.40 -11.15 -25.97
CA ARG A 2 8.45 -12.16 -25.63
C ARG A 2 8.52 -12.54 -24.14
N ALA A 3 8.06 -11.65 -23.27
CA ALA A 3 7.95 -11.90 -21.83
C ALA A 3 6.67 -12.69 -21.53
N SER A 4 6.81 -13.89 -20.97
CA SER A 4 5.69 -14.78 -20.67
C SER A 4 6.07 -15.81 -19.59
N LYS A 5 5.06 -16.51 -19.04
CA LYS A 5 5.25 -17.73 -18.23
C LYS A 5 5.06 -18.94 -19.13
N LEU A 6 6.08 -19.79 -19.22
CA LEU A 6 6.05 -21.02 -19.99
C LEU A 6 5.20 -22.08 -19.28
N SER A 7 4.71 -23.03 -20.08
CA SER A 7 4.00 -24.20 -19.59
C SER A 7 4.95 -25.20 -18.92
N ASP A 8 4.41 -26.10 -18.11
CA ASP A 8 5.20 -27.13 -17.41
C ASP A 8 6.03 -28.02 -18.36
N PRO A 9 5.53 -28.44 -19.55
CA PRO A 9 6.33 -29.16 -20.53
C PRO A 9 7.54 -28.38 -21.08
N LEU A 10 7.50 -27.05 -21.01
CA LEU A 10 8.60 -26.16 -21.41
C LEU A 10 9.47 -25.74 -20.21
N GLY A 11 9.33 -26.42 -19.06
CA GLY A 11 10.12 -26.19 -17.86
C GLY A 11 9.56 -25.12 -16.92
N GLY A 12 8.38 -24.56 -17.21
CA GLY A 12 7.67 -23.65 -16.29
C GLY A 12 8.35 -22.30 -16.02
N GLY A 13 9.43 -21.96 -16.72
CA GLY A 13 10.17 -20.72 -16.54
C GLY A 13 9.35 -19.47 -16.88
N SER A 14 9.79 -18.31 -16.40
CA SER A 14 9.13 -17.04 -16.67
C SER A 14 10.13 -15.93 -17.02
N LEU A 15 9.66 -14.98 -17.83
CA LEU A 15 10.32 -13.71 -18.09
C LEU A 15 9.32 -12.58 -17.81
N THR A 16 9.59 -11.77 -16.79
CA THR A 16 8.77 -10.60 -16.45
C THR A 16 9.40 -9.33 -17.03
N ALA A 17 8.62 -8.56 -17.78
CA ALA A 17 9.06 -7.29 -18.34
C ALA A 17 8.50 -6.11 -17.52
N LEU A 18 9.35 -5.12 -17.24
CA LEU A 18 8.99 -3.85 -16.60
C LEU A 18 9.41 -2.69 -17.51
N PRO A 19 8.65 -2.42 -18.59
CA PRO A 19 8.95 -1.30 -19.48
C PRO A 19 8.74 0.03 -18.76
N ILE A 20 9.64 0.99 -18.97
CA ILE A 20 9.54 2.36 -18.45
C ILE A 20 9.33 3.29 -19.65
N ILE A 21 8.37 4.19 -19.52
CA ILE A 21 8.01 5.15 -20.57
C ILE A 21 7.92 6.52 -19.92
N GLU A 22 8.57 7.49 -20.53
CA GLU A 22 8.42 8.89 -20.18
C GLU A 22 7.18 9.46 -20.87
N THR A 23 6.28 10.06 -20.09
CA THR A 23 5.15 10.83 -20.61
C THR A 23 5.51 12.32 -20.64
N GLN A 24 5.01 13.04 -21.64
CA GLN A 24 5.21 14.48 -21.74
C GLN A 24 4.08 15.17 -20.97
N ALA A 25 4.41 15.91 -19.91
CA ALA A 25 3.45 16.58 -19.03
C ALA A 25 2.32 15.65 -18.49
N GLY A 26 2.62 14.36 -18.30
CA GLY A 26 1.63 13.39 -17.83
C GLY A 26 0.63 12.92 -18.91
N ASP A 27 0.80 13.32 -20.18
CA ASP A 27 -0.10 12.92 -21.25
C ASP A 27 0.06 11.43 -21.62
N ILE A 28 -0.91 10.62 -21.18
CA ILE A 28 -1.02 9.19 -21.51
C ILE A 28 -1.73 8.92 -22.84
N SER A 29 -2.32 9.94 -23.46
CA SER A 29 -3.04 9.82 -24.74
C SER A 29 -2.12 9.95 -25.95
N ALA A 30 -0.86 10.34 -25.72
CA ALA A 30 0.16 10.36 -26.77
C ALA A 30 0.34 8.98 -27.41
N TYR A 31 0.80 8.99 -28.67
CA TYR A 31 0.89 7.79 -29.50
C TYR A 31 1.71 6.65 -28.86
N ILE A 32 2.89 6.96 -28.31
CA ILE A 32 3.76 5.94 -27.71
C ILE A 32 3.17 5.38 -26.40
N PRO A 33 2.78 6.19 -25.39
CA PRO A 33 2.12 5.69 -24.19
C PRO A 33 0.87 4.85 -24.51
N THR A 34 -0.01 5.32 -25.39
CA THR A 34 -1.25 4.61 -25.76
C THR A 34 -0.94 3.22 -26.32
N ASN A 35 0.02 3.12 -27.24
CA ASN A 35 0.41 1.85 -27.84
C ASN A 35 0.95 0.89 -26.79
N VAL A 36 1.85 1.33 -25.91
CA VAL A 36 2.43 0.43 -24.91
C VAL A 36 1.40 0.03 -23.85
N ILE A 37 0.52 0.95 -23.41
CA ILE A 37 -0.60 0.62 -22.53
C ILE A 37 -1.48 -0.46 -23.15
N SER A 38 -1.72 -0.42 -24.46
CA SER A 38 -2.49 -1.47 -25.14
C SER A 38 -1.80 -2.83 -25.14
N ILE A 39 -0.46 -2.85 -25.18
CA ILE A 39 0.37 -4.07 -25.24
C ILE A 39 0.59 -4.69 -23.85
N THR A 40 0.82 -3.89 -22.81
CA THR A 40 1.18 -4.41 -21.48
C THR A 40 -0.03 -4.95 -20.72
N ASP A 41 0.19 -5.91 -19.82
CA ASP A 41 -0.85 -6.48 -18.94
C ASP A 41 -1.26 -5.55 -17.78
N GLY A 42 -0.95 -4.28 -17.87
CA GLY A 42 -1.14 -3.30 -16.81
C GLY A 42 -0.17 -2.14 -16.92
N GLN A 43 -0.34 -1.16 -16.05
CA GLN A 43 0.49 0.02 -15.96
C GLN A 43 0.58 0.49 -14.51
N ILE A 44 1.76 1.00 -14.17
CA ILE A 44 2.00 1.78 -12.96
C ILE A 44 2.21 3.21 -13.44
N PHE A 45 1.28 4.10 -13.11
CA PHE A 45 1.34 5.50 -13.49
C PHE A 45 1.91 6.31 -12.34
N LEU A 46 3.02 7.01 -12.59
CA LEU A 46 3.70 7.86 -11.61
C LEU A 46 3.39 9.32 -11.92
N GLU A 47 2.94 10.07 -10.91
CA GLU A 47 2.55 11.47 -11.07
C GLU A 47 3.47 12.41 -10.27
N SER A 48 3.87 13.51 -10.91
CA SER A 48 4.71 14.53 -10.29
C SER A 48 4.02 15.19 -9.09
N ASP A 49 2.72 15.47 -9.20
CA ASP A 49 1.97 16.14 -8.13
C ASP A 49 1.93 15.31 -6.84
N LEU A 50 1.75 13.99 -6.96
CA LEU A 50 1.84 13.05 -5.83
C LEU A 50 3.26 13.04 -5.23
N PHE A 51 4.29 13.07 -6.08
CA PHE A 51 5.68 13.10 -5.61
C PHE A 51 6.00 14.37 -4.81
N TYR A 52 5.48 15.53 -5.24
CA TYR A 52 5.69 16.82 -4.59
C TYR A 52 4.83 16.99 -3.34
N SER A 53 3.66 16.35 -3.25
CA SER A 53 2.83 16.31 -2.03
C SER A 53 3.34 15.35 -0.96
N GLY A 54 4.42 14.61 -1.24
CA GLY A 54 5.08 13.72 -0.27
C GLY A 54 4.69 12.25 -0.41
N VAL A 55 3.88 11.87 -1.41
CA VAL A 55 3.55 10.46 -1.69
C VAL A 55 4.68 9.82 -2.50
N ARG A 56 5.38 8.86 -1.89
CA ARG A 56 6.56 8.20 -2.47
C ARG A 56 6.56 6.72 -2.09
N PRO A 57 6.40 5.77 -3.04
CA PRO A 57 6.38 5.95 -4.49
C PRO A 57 5.11 6.66 -4.98
N ALA A 58 5.25 7.56 -5.95
CA ALA A 58 4.19 8.46 -6.43
C ALA A 58 3.17 7.77 -7.36
N VAL A 59 2.66 6.60 -6.98
CA VAL A 59 1.77 5.77 -7.79
C VAL A 59 0.35 6.33 -7.73
N ASN A 60 -0.21 6.70 -8.88
CA ASN A 60 -1.64 7.00 -8.97
C ASN A 60 -2.44 5.69 -8.99
N VAL A 61 -3.09 5.37 -7.86
CA VAL A 61 -3.87 4.13 -7.68
C VAL A 61 -5.11 4.05 -8.58
N GLY A 62 -5.68 5.19 -8.98
CA GLY A 62 -6.86 5.24 -9.87
C GLY A 62 -6.52 4.94 -11.33
N THR A 63 -5.41 5.49 -11.82
CA THR A 63 -4.95 5.32 -13.21
C THR A 63 -4.14 4.04 -13.41
N SER A 64 -3.46 3.57 -12.35
CA SER A 64 -2.67 2.33 -12.37
C SER A 64 -3.56 1.10 -12.34
N VAL A 65 -3.26 0.12 -13.19
CA VAL A 65 -4.07 -1.09 -13.36
C VAL A 65 -3.17 -2.30 -13.51
N SER A 66 -3.58 -3.43 -12.96
CA SER A 66 -3.05 -4.76 -13.30
C SER A 66 -4.20 -5.59 -13.88
N ARG A 67 -4.04 -6.07 -15.12
CA ARG A 67 -5.00 -6.96 -15.80
C ARG A 67 -4.90 -8.40 -15.30
N VAL A 68 -3.75 -8.79 -14.72
CA VAL A 68 -3.58 -10.09 -14.06
C VAL A 68 -4.33 -10.12 -12.71
N GLY A 69 -4.41 -8.98 -12.04
CA GLY A 69 -5.15 -8.81 -10.80
C GLY A 69 -4.59 -9.65 -9.65
N SER A 70 -5.49 -10.16 -8.80
CA SER A 70 -5.12 -10.87 -7.58
C SER A 70 -4.40 -12.20 -7.86
N SER A 71 -4.50 -12.78 -9.06
CA SER A 71 -3.82 -14.04 -9.41
C SER A 71 -2.29 -13.99 -9.23
N ALA A 72 -1.69 -12.80 -9.24
CA ALA A 72 -0.27 -12.59 -8.97
C ALA A 72 0.08 -12.44 -7.47
N GLN A 73 -0.90 -12.56 -6.56
CA GLN A 73 -0.74 -12.33 -5.12
C GLN A 73 -0.87 -13.63 -4.31
N THR A 74 -0.14 -13.71 -3.19
CA THR A 74 -0.34 -14.73 -2.14
C THR A 74 -1.71 -14.58 -1.48
N LYS A 75 -2.19 -15.62 -0.78
CA LYS A 75 -3.49 -15.55 -0.10
C LYS A 75 -3.50 -14.48 1.00
N ALA A 76 -2.39 -14.35 1.74
CA ALA A 76 -2.19 -13.31 2.74
C ALA A 76 -2.36 -11.91 2.13
N MET A 77 -1.67 -11.62 1.03
CA MET A 77 -1.76 -10.32 0.36
C MET A 77 -3.17 -10.06 -0.19
N LYS A 78 -3.85 -11.06 -0.74
CA LYS A 78 -5.23 -10.92 -1.23
C LYS A 78 -6.20 -10.47 -0.14
N LYS A 79 -6.08 -11.05 1.06
CA LYS A 79 -6.97 -10.76 2.20
C LYS A 79 -6.87 -9.29 2.62
N VAL A 80 -5.68 -8.71 2.58
CA VAL A 80 -5.46 -7.29 2.94
C VAL A 80 -5.68 -6.35 1.74
N ALA A 81 -5.09 -6.64 0.57
CA ALA A 81 -5.10 -5.72 -0.58
C ALA A 81 -6.48 -5.58 -1.24
N GLY A 82 -7.38 -6.55 -1.09
CA GLY A 82 -8.73 -6.48 -1.65
C GLY A 82 -9.55 -5.31 -1.09
N ARG A 83 -9.42 -5.05 0.21
CA ARG A 83 -10.10 -3.95 0.90
C ARG A 83 -9.40 -2.61 0.66
N LEU A 84 -8.07 -2.62 0.63
CA LEU A 84 -7.23 -1.44 0.40
C LEU A 84 -7.65 -0.60 -0.82
N ARG A 85 -7.88 -1.25 -1.97
CA ARG A 85 -8.23 -0.53 -3.21
C ARG A 85 -9.56 0.21 -3.10
N LEU A 86 -10.55 -0.41 -2.45
CA LEU A 86 -11.87 0.18 -2.27
C LEU A 86 -11.78 1.37 -1.31
N ASP A 87 -11.09 1.18 -0.18
CA ASP A 87 -10.93 2.21 0.84
C ASP A 87 -10.17 3.44 0.29
N LEU A 88 -9.12 3.24 -0.51
CA LEU A 88 -8.38 4.35 -1.16
C LEU A 88 -9.17 5.07 -2.26
N ALA A 89 -9.98 4.33 -3.02
CA ALA A 89 -10.85 4.95 -4.02
C ALA A 89 -11.92 5.83 -3.35
N GLN A 90 -12.56 5.31 -2.30
CA GLN A 90 -13.53 6.06 -1.51
C GLN A 90 -12.88 7.27 -0.83
N TYR A 91 -11.67 7.11 -0.28
CA TYR A 91 -10.91 8.22 0.31
C TYR A 91 -10.70 9.36 -0.69
N ARG A 92 -10.26 9.07 -1.92
CA ARG A 92 -10.05 10.11 -2.95
C ARG A 92 -11.33 10.83 -3.36
N GLU A 93 -12.44 10.10 -3.44
CA GLU A 93 -13.75 10.71 -3.70
C GLU A 93 -14.17 11.65 -2.57
N LEU A 94 -14.00 11.22 -1.32
CA LEU A 94 -14.29 12.02 -0.13
C LEU A 94 -13.34 13.22 0.00
N GLU A 95 -12.06 13.06 -0.30
CA GLU A 95 -11.05 14.13 -0.25
C GLU A 95 -11.40 15.24 -1.22
N ALA A 96 -11.77 14.89 -2.47
CA ALA A 96 -12.23 15.86 -3.45
C ALA A 96 -13.52 16.57 -2.99
N PHE A 97 -14.46 15.86 -2.38
CA PHE A 97 -15.70 16.45 -1.87
C PHE A 97 -15.47 17.37 -0.66
N ALA A 98 -14.55 16.99 0.24
CA ALA A 98 -14.18 17.75 1.43
C ALA A 98 -13.60 19.14 1.09
N GLN A 99 -13.01 19.30 -0.09
CA GLN A 99 -12.54 20.61 -0.57
C GLN A 99 -13.67 21.60 -0.87
N PHE A 100 -14.91 21.12 -1.06
CA PHE A 100 -16.07 21.95 -1.42
C PHE A 100 -17.11 22.10 -0.30
N GLY A 101 -17.04 21.30 0.77
CA GLY A 101 -18.02 21.27 1.86
C GLY A 101 -17.46 21.79 3.18
N SER A 102 -18.25 22.59 3.91
CA SER A 102 -17.84 23.19 5.19
C SER A 102 -18.13 22.32 6.43
N GLU A 103 -19.02 21.33 6.33
CA GLU A 103 -19.33 20.42 7.44
C GLU A 103 -19.39 18.99 6.92
N LEU A 104 -18.51 18.15 7.46
CA LEU A 104 -18.48 16.71 7.20
C LEU A 104 -19.05 16.00 8.42
N ASP A 105 -19.91 15.01 8.21
CA ASP A 105 -20.39 14.15 9.28
C ASP A 105 -19.24 13.30 9.87
N GLN A 106 -19.42 12.79 11.09
CA GLN A 106 -18.38 12.04 11.80
C GLN A 106 -17.90 10.78 11.06
N ALA A 107 -18.77 10.12 10.30
CA ALA A 107 -18.38 8.94 9.53
C ALA A 107 -17.45 9.33 8.38
N THR A 108 -17.76 10.42 7.67
CA THR A 108 -16.89 10.98 6.62
C THR A 108 -15.54 11.43 7.16
N GLN A 109 -15.52 12.13 8.31
CA GLN A 109 -14.26 12.53 8.96
C GLN A 109 -13.39 11.32 9.33
N SER A 110 -14.00 10.26 9.86
CA SER A 110 -13.28 9.03 10.22
C SER A 110 -12.72 8.31 8.99
N ALA A 111 -13.50 8.27 7.89
CA ALA A 111 -13.06 7.69 6.63
C ALA A 111 -11.89 8.46 6.01
N LEU A 112 -11.93 9.80 6.04
CA LEU A 112 -10.82 10.66 5.60
C LEU A 112 -9.56 10.44 6.43
N ALA A 113 -9.70 10.48 7.76
CA ALA A 113 -8.60 10.27 8.69
C ALA A 113 -7.91 8.91 8.49
N ARG A 114 -8.69 7.85 8.23
CA ARG A 114 -8.14 6.52 7.92
C ARG A 114 -7.46 6.49 6.55
N GLY A 115 -8.06 7.15 5.56
CA GLY A 115 -7.48 7.26 4.22
C GLY A 115 -6.12 7.95 4.21
N GLU A 116 -5.96 9.05 4.96
CA GLU A 116 -4.67 9.74 5.13
C GLU A 116 -3.59 8.82 5.72
N ARG A 117 -3.93 8.06 6.76
CA ARG A 117 -3.03 7.06 7.37
C ARG A 117 -2.70 5.92 6.43
N MET A 118 -3.65 5.54 5.58
CA MET A 118 -3.42 4.52 4.57
C MET A 118 -2.47 5.01 3.47
N VAL A 119 -2.62 6.26 3.01
CA VAL A 119 -1.66 6.89 2.10
C VAL A 119 -0.27 6.95 2.75
N ALA A 120 -0.17 7.35 4.01
CA ALA A 120 1.10 7.36 4.74
C ALA A 120 1.71 5.95 4.92
N THR A 121 0.87 4.92 5.07
CA THR A 121 1.31 3.51 5.14
C THR A 121 1.94 3.03 3.84
N LEU A 122 1.49 3.56 2.70
CA LEU A 122 2.03 3.22 1.38
C LEU A 122 3.31 3.98 1.03
N ASN A 123 3.72 4.94 1.86
CA ASN A 123 4.98 5.64 1.66
C ASN A 123 6.17 4.77 2.07
N GLN A 124 7.16 4.70 1.18
CA GLN A 124 8.35 3.88 1.33
C GLN A 124 9.60 4.63 0.84
N PRO A 125 10.66 4.69 1.66
CA PRO A 125 11.92 5.27 1.23
C PRO A 125 12.59 4.44 0.12
N GLN A 126 13.37 5.13 -0.72
CA GLN A 126 14.14 4.49 -1.77
C GLN A 126 15.15 3.49 -1.18
N TYR A 127 15.37 2.37 -1.87
CA TYR A 127 16.30 1.31 -1.48
C TYR A 127 15.99 0.60 -0.16
N ALA A 128 14.77 0.77 0.36
CA ALA A 128 14.30 0.08 1.56
C ALA A 128 13.13 -0.88 1.25
N PRO A 129 13.29 -1.87 0.36
CA PRO A 129 12.21 -2.81 0.03
C PRO A 129 11.80 -3.61 1.27
N TRP A 130 10.52 -3.90 1.41
CA TRP A 130 9.98 -4.69 2.51
C TRP A 130 9.66 -6.11 2.02
N PRO A 131 10.02 -7.16 2.76
CA PRO A 131 9.50 -8.51 2.52
C PRO A 131 7.98 -8.56 2.53
N MET A 132 7.41 -9.57 1.86
CA MET A 132 5.96 -9.71 1.67
C MET A 132 5.21 -9.75 3.00
N GLU A 133 5.70 -10.53 3.96
CA GLU A 133 5.11 -10.66 5.29
C GLU A 133 5.06 -9.33 6.06
N GLU A 134 6.08 -8.48 5.92
CA GLU A 134 6.10 -7.16 6.55
C GLU A 134 5.11 -6.20 5.87
N GLN A 135 5.00 -6.26 4.53
CA GLN A 135 4.00 -5.49 3.79
C GLN A 135 2.57 -5.90 4.20
N VAL A 136 2.32 -7.21 4.29
CA VAL A 136 1.02 -7.74 4.72
C VAL A 136 0.64 -7.21 6.10
N THR A 137 1.57 -7.24 7.05
CA THR A 137 1.33 -6.73 8.40
C THR A 137 1.08 -5.22 8.43
N ALA A 138 1.87 -4.44 7.70
CA ALA A 138 1.67 -2.98 7.63
C ALA A 138 0.28 -2.62 7.05
N LEU A 139 -0.13 -3.29 5.97
CA LEU A 139 -1.46 -3.12 5.38
C LEU A 139 -2.57 -3.59 6.32
N TYR A 140 -2.37 -4.72 6.99
CA TYR A 140 -3.33 -5.25 7.98
C TYR A 140 -3.56 -4.24 9.11
N ALA A 141 -2.48 -3.64 9.64
CA ALA A 141 -2.57 -2.64 10.70
C ALA A 141 -3.42 -1.43 10.28
N GLY A 142 -3.20 -0.92 9.06
CA GLY A 142 -3.97 0.22 8.55
C GLY A 142 -5.43 -0.09 8.24
N ILE A 143 -5.73 -1.27 7.69
CA ILE A 143 -7.10 -1.66 7.30
C ILE A 143 -7.99 -1.93 8.52
N ASN A 144 -7.42 -2.51 9.58
CA ASN A 144 -8.15 -2.88 10.79
C ASN A 144 -8.16 -1.78 11.85
N GLY A 145 -7.70 -0.56 11.52
CA GLY A 145 -7.83 0.61 12.38
C GLY A 145 -6.80 0.70 13.51
N HIS A 146 -5.74 -0.12 13.51
CA HIS A 146 -4.67 -0.02 14.51
C HIS A 146 -3.87 1.29 14.40
N LEU A 147 -4.02 2.02 13.30
CA LEU A 147 -3.41 3.32 13.07
C LEU A 147 -4.34 4.49 13.41
N ASP A 148 -5.62 4.27 13.73
CA ASP A 148 -6.63 5.35 13.82
C ASP A 148 -6.25 6.41 14.88
N GLU A 149 -5.58 6.03 15.96
CA GLU A 149 -5.09 6.95 17.00
C GLU A 149 -3.69 7.55 16.71
N ILE A 150 -2.99 7.05 15.68
CA ILE A 150 -1.64 7.49 15.33
C ILE A 150 -1.72 8.73 14.43
N PRO A 151 -1.05 9.85 14.78
CA PRO A 151 -0.96 11.00 13.88
C PRO A 151 -0.30 10.63 12.55
N VAL A 152 -0.79 11.20 11.45
CA VAL A 152 -0.37 10.84 10.08
C VAL A 152 1.15 10.92 9.89
N GLY A 153 1.81 11.96 10.42
CA GLY A 153 3.27 12.13 10.34
C GLY A 153 4.07 11.06 11.09
N GLN A 154 3.46 10.38 12.07
CA GLN A 154 4.09 9.31 12.86
C GLN A 154 3.85 7.91 12.29
N VAL A 155 2.98 7.75 11.28
CA VAL A 155 2.69 6.45 10.65
C VAL A 155 3.94 5.78 10.08
N PRO A 156 4.87 6.47 9.38
CA PRO A 156 6.10 5.84 8.90
C PRO A 156 6.96 5.27 10.05
N ARG A 157 7.09 6.01 11.16
CA ARG A 157 7.83 5.56 12.35
C ARG A 157 7.16 4.37 13.01
N PHE A 158 5.83 4.41 13.14
CA PHE A 158 5.04 3.30 13.65
C PHE A 158 5.33 2.01 12.86
N HIS A 159 5.33 2.08 11.52
CA HIS A 159 5.61 0.90 10.69
C HIS A 159 7.05 0.42 10.81
N GLU A 160 8.02 1.32 10.93
CA GLU A 160 9.42 0.95 11.15
C GLU A 160 9.60 0.19 12.47
N GLU A 161 9.15 0.78 13.58
CA GLU A 161 9.23 0.17 14.91
C GLU A 161 8.39 -1.12 15.02
N LEU A 162 7.21 -1.18 14.42
CA LEU A 162 6.37 -2.38 14.38
C LEU A 162 7.10 -3.54 13.67
N ARG A 163 7.76 -3.25 12.54
CA ARG A 163 8.51 -4.26 11.79
C ARG A 163 9.70 -4.76 12.60
N GLU A 164 10.38 -3.90 13.35
CA GLU A 164 11.46 -4.32 14.26
C GLU A 164 10.94 -5.19 15.41
N HIS A 165 9.81 -4.82 16.02
CA HIS A 165 9.13 -5.62 17.04
C HIS A 165 8.80 -7.03 16.53
N LEU A 166 8.19 -7.12 15.35
CA LEU A 166 7.79 -8.39 14.74
C LEU A 166 8.97 -9.23 14.25
N ARG A 167 10.08 -8.61 13.84
CA ARG A 167 11.33 -9.33 13.56
C ARG A 167 11.93 -9.94 14.81
N THR A 168 11.81 -9.25 15.94
CA THR A 168 12.32 -9.73 17.24
C THR A 168 11.44 -10.86 17.79
N GLU A 169 10.13 -10.77 17.64
CA GLU A 169 9.20 -11.86 17.95
C GLU A 169 9.39 -13.06 17.01
N GLY A 170 9.62 -12.80 15.73
CA GLY A 170 10.06 -13.75 14.70
C GLY A 170 8.95 -14.64 14.14
N SER A 171 8.14 -15.27 15.01
CA SER A 171 7.29 -16.38 14.58
C SER A 171 5.99 -15.97 13.87
N THR A 172 5.52 -14.73 14.01
CA THR A 172 4.37 -14.21 13.24
C THR A 172 4.75 -13.99 11.77
N LEU A 173 5.89 -13.34 11.52
CA LEU A 173 6.40 -13.10 10.17
C LEU A 173 6.77 -14.41 9.46
N GLU A 174 7.36 -15.36 10.18
CA GLU A 174 7.66 -16.69 9.66
C GLU A 174 6.40 -17.44 9.24
N ALA A 175 5.36 -17.45 10.08
CA ALA A 175 4.08 -18.09 9.75
C ALA A 175 3.44 -17.51 8.48
N ILE A 176 3.48 -16.18 8.28
CA ILE A 176 2.96 -15.53 7.08
C ILE A 176 3.81 -15.90 5.86
N ARG A 177 5.14 -15.89 6.00
CA ARG A 177 6.08 -16.16 4.91
C ARG A 177 5.94 -17.60 4.40
N GLU A 178 5.88 -18.57 5.29
CA GLU A 178 5.85 -20.00 4.94
C GLU A 178 4.49 -20.44 4.41
N SER A 179 3.40 -20.03 5.06
CA SER A 179 2.06 -20.42 4.64
C SER A 179 1.58 -19.63 3.42
N GLY A 180 2.08 -18.41 3.23
CA GLY A 180 1.55 -17.45 2.26
C GLY A 180 0.10 -17.06 2.53
N ASP A 181 -0.42 -17.29 3.74
CA ASP A 181 -1.80 -17.05 4.16
C ASP A 181 -1.86 -16.36 5.54
N LEU A 182 -2.92 -15.60 5.76
CA LEU A 182 -3.30 -15.07 7.07
C LEU A 182 -4.40 -15.97 7.63
N SER A 183 -4.03 -17.09 8.25
CA SER A 183 -4.99 -17.97 8.93
C SER A 183 -5.62 -17.26 10.14
N ASP A 184 -6.73 -17.78 10.66
CA ASP A 184 -7.38 -17.21 11.85
C ASP A 184 -6.43 -17.21 13.07
N GLU A 185 -5.60 -18.25 13.20
CA GLU A 185 -4.58 -18.35 14.25
C GLU A 185 -3.48 -17.28 14.09
N THR A 186 -2.93 -17.14 12.89
CA THR A 186 -1.90 -16.11 12.60
C THR A 186 -2.47 -14.71 12.77
N THR A 187 -3.73 -14.51 12.38
CA THR A 187 -4.44 -13.23 12.53
C THR A 187 -4.63 -12.87 14.00
N ALA A 188 -5.15 -13.79 14.82
CA ALA A 188 -5.32 -13.57 16.25
C ALA A 188 -3.98 -13.37 17.00
N LYS A 189 -2.89 -13.94 16.48
CA LYS A 189 -1.55 -13.66 16.97
C LYS A 189 -1.06 -12.28 16.57
N LEU A 190 -1.26 -11.91 15.31
CA LEU A 190 -0.90 -10.60 14.79
C LEU A 190 -1.65 -9.47 15.52
N ASP A 191 -2.95 -9.63 15.78
CA ASP A 191 -3.75 -8.68 16.55
C ASP A 191 -3.16 -8.46 17.94
N ARG A 192 -2.80 -9.54 18.65
CA ARG A 192 -2.18 -9.45 19.99
C ARG A 192 -0.84 -8.72 19.97
N GLU A 193 0.00 -8.97 18.97
CA GLU A 193 1.28 -8.27 18.86
C GLU A 193 1.10 -6.81 18.45
N LEU A 194 0.13 -6.49 17.60
CA LEU A 194 -0.23 -5.12 17.25
C LEU A 194 -0.77 -4.36 18.47
N GLU A 195 -1.68 -4.94 19.24
CA GLU A 195 -2.20 -4.34 20.47
C GLU A 195 -1.08 -4.10 21.49
N ARG A 196 -0.21 -5.10 21.70
CA ARG A 196 0.95 -4.95 22.59
C ARG A 196 1.87 -3.83 22.13
N PHE A 197 2.16 -3.76 20.83
CA PHE A 197 3.03 -2.73 20.27
C PHE A 197 2.40 -1.34 20.38
N SER A 198 1.13 -1.19 19.99
CA SER A 198 0.41 0.09 20.05
C SER A 198 0.32 0.65 21.47
N GLN A 199 0.19 -0.20 22.51
CA GLN A 199 0.23 0.24 23.91
C GLN A 199 1.60 0.79 24.35
N GLY A 200 2.68 0.32 23.72
CA GLY A 200 4.05 0.79 23.98
C GLY A 200 4.50 1.95 23.11
N PHE A 201 3.79 2.22 22.01
CA PHE A 201 4.16 3.26 21.06
C PHE A 201 3.81 4.65 21.60
N ASN A 202 4.84 5.42 21.94
CA ASN A 202 4.66 6.79 22.41
C ASN A 202 4.59 7.75 21.22
N VAL A 203 3.42 8.33 20.98
CA VAL A 203 3.25 9.42 20.00
C VAL A 203 4.13 10.58 20.41
N GLN A 204 5.09 10.95 19.55
CA GLN A 204 5.86 12.18 19.75
C GLN A 204 5.06 13.31 19.11
N GLU A 205 4.71 14.31 19.90
CA GLU A 205 4.17 15.56 19.34
C GLU A 205 5.27 16.22 18.51
N GLU A 206 5.03 16.40 17.21
CA GLU A 206 5.84 17.31 16.42
C GLU A 206 5.70 18.70 17.04
N GLN A 207 6.78 19.22 17.62
CA GLN A 207 6.87 20.64 17.91
C GLN A 207 6.75 21.38 16.59
N SER A 208 5.56 21.91 16.33
CA SER A 208 5.30 22.84 15.24
C SER A 208 6.31 23.98 15.35
N LEU A 209 7.34 23.95 14.51
CA LEU A 209 8.20 25.09 14.23
C LEU A 209 7.36 26.08 13.41
N VAL A 210 6.44 26.76 14.07
CA VAL A 210 5.85 28.00 13.54
C VAL A 210 6.98 29.03 13.56
N ALA A 211 7.51 29.35 12.38
CA ALA A 211 8.30 30.54 12.12
C ALA A 211 7.59 31.39 11.07
#